data_AF-A0A419EPH6-F1
#
_entry.id   AF-A0A419EPH6-F1
#
_cell.length_a   1.000
_cell.length_b   1.000
_cell.length_c   1.000
_cell.angle_alpha   90.00
_cell.angle_beta   90.00
_cell.angle_gamma   90.00
#
_symmetry.space_group_name_H-M   'P 1'
#
loop_
_entity.id
_entity.type
_entity.pdbx_description
1 polymer ?
#
loop_
_entity_poly.entity_id
_entity_poly.type
_entity_poly.pdbx_seq_one_letter_code
_entity_poly.pdbx_strand_id
1 'polypeptide(L)'
;MTKSEKAAVFSILTNSVLTVVKFLLASITASVALLAEAYHSFADILSSVMVLLALRADRRANSQGVQSQQAEETQVSKPGRKLFSPGNWENKVAIGIGVLLVIVALSIFGKVSQPGIVPLRYPSIAAIVVGFLALCSYLLYRFEVSVARETGSTSLTADGHHAQSDMLTSVLVVIALVATKVGLALDRIAAAIIGIFILSSAMYILAQAVRSYSASIKGREFSRGVIYEDILFLLLFRTYAKLDRALWKRIETVPWLQGPPESMRRKLTMALLGVAIFLAGCAYAFSGVYLVQPGERAIIERFGKPLQPDSPLGPGLHYHWPWPIEAVKKADVEGIRRLSVGYKTGDQKGLILWTNIHYLREYSVITGEGPFLDVAMNVHYGIEDLYKYLYTNADPDATIEKISYHVLRGTLGTRPFFSSMTIERDTLETLILEEIQKRADQHALGLRILNVCFRDVHPPAQVAFAFEDVVSAQEDYETYIEQANRYRKDILPRARGEAATALSTAQAYRHAAIAQSVGKTQSFILQERVFSQARELTETRMVLETVEETLSDIPKYVIDSGNGEKPDLWFYLSPAAGSASGGSREVEPTQVHEKGKTRISSEEDLIDAILRFHQGQEGK
;
A
#
# COMPACT_ATOMS: atom_id res chain seq x y z
N MET A 1 -51.31 -13.69 40.82
CA MET A 1 -50.02 -14.24 40.32
C MET A 1 -49.40 -15.07 41.42
N THR A 2 -49.03 -16.31 41.11
CA THR A 2 -48.29 -17.20 42.03
C THR A 2 -46.88 -16.65 42.32
N LYS A 3 -46.21 -17.14 43.37
CA LYS A 3 -44.79 -16.78 43.64
C LYS A 3 -43.90 -17.05 42.42
N SER A 4 -44.11 -18.16 41.72
CA SER A 4 -43.41 -18.53 40.49
C SER A 4 -43.68 -17.58 39.32
N GLU A 5 -44.94 -17.13 39.13
CA GLU A 5 -45.29 -16.16 38.08
C GLU A 5 -44.68 -14.78 38.34
N LYS A 6 -44.64 -14.34 39.61
CA LYS A 6 -43.97 -13.08 39.98
C LYS A 6 -42.46 -13.15 39.74
N ALA A 7 -41.83 -14.29 40.06
CA ALA A 7 -40.41 -14.51 39.81
C ALA A 7 -40.06 -14.54 38.31
N ALA A 8 -40.86 -15.23 37.49
CA ALA A 8 -40.68 -15.26 36.04
C ALA A 8 -40.82 -13.87 35.39
N VAL A 9 -41.81 -13.06 35.81
CA VAL A 9 -41.96 -11.69 35.28
C VAL A 9 -40.80 -10.79 35.71
N PHE A 10 -40.32 -10.93 36.95
CA PHE A 10 -39.14 -10.21 37.42
C PHE A 10 -37.88 -10.58 36.62
N SER A 11 -37.70 -11.87 36.30
CA SER A 11 -36.60 -12.36 35.47
C SER A 11 -36.62 -11.75 34.07
N ILE A 12 -37.76 -11.83 33.37
CA ILE A 12 -37.91 -11.28 32.01
C ILE A 12 -37.60 -9.78 31.99
N LEU A 13 -38.09 -9.02 32.97
CA LEU A 13 -37.81 -7.58 33.08
C LEU A 13 -36.31 -7.33 33.26
N THR A 14 -35.67 -8.09 34.14
CA THR A 14 -34.25 -7.94 34.45
C THR A 14 -33.39 -8.29 33.24
N ASN A 15 -33.61 -9.45 32.59
CA ASN A 15 -32.90 -9.84 31.37
C ASN A 15 -33.09 -8.83 30.23
N SER A 16 -34.29 -8.24 30.10
CA SER A 16 -34.54 -7.17 29.13
C SER A 16 -33.66 -5.94 29.39
N VAL A 17 -33.54 -5.51 30.64
CA VAL A 17 -32.66 -4.39 31.02
C VAL A 17 -31.19 -4.74 30.76
N LEU A 18 -30.72 -5.92 31.17
CA LEU A 18 -29.35 -6.36 30.89
C LEU A 18 -29.05 -6.34 29.39
N THR A 19 -29.96 -6.84 28.57
CA THR A 19 -29.78 -6.94 27.11
C THR A 19 -29.69 -5.55 26.45
N VAL A 20 -30.52 -4.59 26.87
CA VAL A 20 -30.44 -3.21 26.38
C VAL A 20 -29.08 -2.60 26.74
N VAL A 21 -28.59 -2.81 27.97
CA VAL A 21 -27.26 -2.33 28.38
C VAL A 21 -26.16 -3.00 27.56
N LYS A 22 -26.23 -4.31 27.28
CA LYS A 22 -25.27 -5.01 26.40
C LYS A 22 -25.22 -4.39 24.99
N PHE A 23 -26.36 -4.08 24.38
CA PHE A 23 -26.40 -3.40 23.06
C PHE A 23 -25.76 -2.01 23.09
N LEU A 24 -26.05 -1.21 24.12
CA LEU A 24 -25.45 0.11 24.27
C LEU A 24 -23.92 0.00 24.38
N LEU A 25 -23.42 -0.90 25.24
CA LEU A 25 -21.98 -1.13 25.37
C LEU A 25 -21.35 -1.65 24.07
N ALA A 26 -22.00 -2.57 23.37
CA ALA A 26 -21.51 -3.08 22.08
C ALA A 26 -21.35 -1.95 21.05
N SER A 27 -22.31 -1.01 21.01
CA SER A 27 -22.24 0.15 20.11
C SER A 27 -21.13 1.13 20.46
N ILE A 28 -20.91 1.39 21.76
CA ILE A 28 -19.87 2.33 22.24
C ILE A 28 -18.47 1.76 22.04
N THR A 29 -18.31 0.45 22.27
CA THR A 29 -17.01 -0.23 22.30
C THR A 29 -16.57 -0.76 20.94
N ALA A 30 -17.53 -0.90 20.01
CA ALA A 30 -17.38 -1.59 18.73
C ALA A 30 -16.93 -3.06 18.86
N SER A 31 -17.16 -3.69 20.01
CA SER A 31 -16.86 -5.12 20.24
C SER A 31 -17.85 -6.01 19.49
N VAL A 32 -17.33 -6.94 18.68
CA VAL A 32 -18.15 -7.91 17.96
C VAL A 32 -18.61 -9.02 18.90
N ALA A 33 -17.78 -9.40 19.87
CA ALA A 33 -18.14 -10.40 20.88
C ALA A 33 -19.33 -9.95 21.74
N LEU A 34 -19.28 -8.70 22.22
CA LEU A 34 -20.34 -8.13 23.04
C LEU A 34 -21.62 -7.93 22.24
N LEU A 35 -21.51 -7.58 20.96
CA LEU A 35 -22.66 -7.50 20.06
C LEU A 35 -23.31 -8.88 19.87
N ALA A 36 -22.50 -9.92 19.64
CA ALA A 36 -22.99 -11.29 19.51
C ALA A 36 -23.71 -11.74 20.79
N GLU A 37 -23.12 -11.47 21.96
CA GLU A 37 -23.71 -11.77 23.25
C GLU A 37 -25.06 -11.04 23.46
N ALA A 38 -25.15 -9.76 23.10
CA ALA A 38 -26.39 -8.99 23.19
C ALA A 38 -27.51 -9.60 22.32
N TYR A 39 -27.17 -10.02 21.09
CA TYR A 39 -28.13 -10.70 20.22
C TYR A 39 -28.55 -12.08 20.76
N HIS A 40 -27.65 -12.80 21.42
CA HIS A 40 -27.98 -14.07 22.07
C HIS A 40 -29.02 -13.86 23.19
N SER A 41 -28.76 -12.95 24.13
CA SER A 41 -29.71 -12.66 25.21
C SER A 41 -31.04 -12.09 24.69
N PHE A 42 -31.03 -11.33 23.59
CA PHE A 42 -32.25 -10.86 22.92
C PHE A 42 -33.09 -12.02 22.35
N ALA A 43 -32.44 -13.02 21.76
CA ALA A 43 -33.09 -14.24 21.27
C ALA A 43 -33.82 -14.98 22.39
N ASP A 44 -33.15 -15.12 23.53
CA ASP A 44 -33.68 -15.82 24.69
C ASP A 44 -34.88 -15.09 25.29
N ILE A 45 -34.83 -13.75 25.39
CA ILE A 45 -36.00 -12.95 25.81
C ILE A 45 -37.19 -13.18 24.87
N LEU A 46 -36.96 -13.15 23.56
CA LEU A 46 -38.03 -13.30 22.59
C LEU A 46 -38.66 -14.70 22.65
N SER A 47 -37.83 -15.72 22.89
CA SER A 47 -38.27 -17.09 23.17
C SER A 47 -39.12 -17.18 24.46
N SER A 48 -38.63 -16.61 25.57
CA SER A 48 -39.35 -16.63 26.86
C SER A 48 -40.68 -15.88 26.81
N VAL A 49 -40.74 -14.75 26.10
CA VAL A 49 -41.99 -14.01 25.87
C VAL A 49 -42.99 -14.82 25.05
N MET A 50 -42.52 -15.54 24.01
CA MET A 50 -43.37 -16.44 23.22
C MET A 50 -43.99 -17.55 24.06
N VAL A 51 -43.17 -18.23 24.88
CA VAL A 51 -43.65 -19.28 25.79
C VAL A 51 -44.71 -18.72 26.75
N LEU A 52 -44.50 -17.52 27.28
CA LEU A 52 -45.43 -16.88 28.20
C LEU A 52 -46.75 -16.48 27.53
N LEU A 53 -46.72 -16.02 26.28
CA LEU A 53 -47.93 -15.72 25.50
C LEU A 53 -48.72 -16.99 25.17
N ALA A 54 -48.04 -18.07 24.77
CA ALA A 54 -48.65 -19.37 24.50
C ALA A 54 -49.39 -19.91 25.75
N LEU A 55 -48.73 -19.88 26.91
CA LEU A 55 -49.33 -20.31 28.18
C LEU A 55 -50.54 -19.45 28.60
N ARG A 56 -50.54 -18.14 28.28
CA ARG A 56 -51.68 -17.26 28.56
C ARG A 56 -52.86 -17.49 27.62
N ALA A 57 -52.60 -17.79 26.35
CA ALA A 57 -53.64 -18.11 25.37
C ALA A 57 -54.37 -19.41 25.74
N ASP A 58 -53.62 -20.43 26.15
CA ASP A 58 -54.15 -21.73 26.57
C ASP A 58 -55.09 -21.62 27.79
N ARG A 59 -54.73 -20.80 28.79
CA ARG A 59 -55.62 -20.56 29.96
C ARG A 59 -56.92 -19.84 29.60
N ARG A 60 -56.91 -18.91 28.62
CA ARG A 60 -58.14 -18.21 28.19
C ARG A 60 -59.11 -19.17 27.49
N ALA A 61 -58.59 -20.07 26.64
CA ALA A 61 -59.38 -21.11 26.00
C ALA A 61 -59.98 -22.09 27.02
N ASN A 62 -59.20 -22.51 28.02
CA ASN A 62 -59.66 -23.43 29.07
C ASN A 62 -60.66 -22.80 30.06
N SER A 63 -60.60 -21.48 30.29
CA SER A 63 -61.55 -20.79 31.16
C SER A 63 -62.96 -20.62 30.57
N GLN A 64 -63.12 -20.74 29.25
CA GLN A 64 -64.43 -20.67 28.57
C GLN A 64 -65.10 -22.06 28.42
N GLY A 65 -64.41 -23.16 28.71
CA GLY A 65 -64.92 -24.53 28.54
C GLY A 65 -65.54 -25.17 29.78
N VAL A 66 -65.69 -24.45 30.90
CA VAL A 66 -66.01 -25.05 32.22
C VAL A 66 -67.53 -25.32 32.43
N GLN A 67 -68.39 -25.14 31.43
CA GLN A 67 -69.85 -25.29 31.62
C GLN A 67 -70.53 -26.42 30.83
N SER A 68 -69.80 -27.40 30.30
CA SER A 68 -70.42 -28.55 29.62
C SER A 68 -69.79 -29.86 30.05
N GLN A 69 -70.48 -30.54 30.99
CA GLN A 69 -70.59 -32.01 31.15
C GLN A 69 -69.26 -32.74 31.47
N GLN A 70 -68.99 -33.34 32.65
CA GLN A 70 -69.86 -34.04 33.61
C GLN A 70 -70.89 -34.98 32.96
N ALA A 71 -70.42 -35.94 32.18
CA ALA A 71 -70.96 -37.31 32.10
C ALA A 71 -69.97 -38.22 31.35
N GLU A 72 -69.94 -39.48 31.75
CA GLU A 72 -69.18 -40.63 31.21
C GLU A 72 -67.73 -40.82 31.69
N GLU A 73 -67.66 -41.71 32.69
CA GLU A 73 -66.49 -42.37 33.25
C GLU A 73 -66.46 -43.80 32.69
N THR A 74 -65.62 -44.11 31.70
CA THR A 74 -65.03 -45.46 31.53
C THR A 74 -63.85 -45.46 30.55
N GLN A 75 -62.84 -46.27 30.88
CA GLN A 75 -61.69 -46.73 30.07
C GLN A 75 -60.40 -45.89 29.99
N VAL A 76 -59.49 -46.30 30.86
CA VAL A 76 -58.02 -46.37 30.73
C VAL A 76 -57.47 -45.95 29.35
N SER A 77 -56.83 -44.80 29.27
CA SER A 77 -55.96 -44.45 28.14
C SER A 77 -54.82 -43.47 28.53
N LYS A 78 -53.67 -43.69 27.91
CA LYS A 78 -52.30 -43.21 28.18
C LYS A 78 -52.17 -41.68 28.33
N PRO A 79 -51.15 -41.15 29.05
CA PRO A 79 -50.90 -39.72 29.12
C PRO A 79 -50.22 -39.25 27.83
N GLY A 80 -51.03 -38.91 26.83
CA GLY A 80 -50.58 -38.26 25.60
C GLY A 80 -50.67 -36.74 25.72
N ARG A 81 -49.52 -36.07 25.85
CA ARG A 81 -49.38 -34.61 25.85
C ARG A 81 -50.05 -33.98 24.60
N LYS A 82 -51.20 -33.33 24.77
CA LYS A 82 -51.64 -32.25 23.88
C LYS A 82 -50.87 -30.99 24.29
N LEU A 83 -49.61 -30.85 23.86
CA LEU A 83 -48.83 -29.63 24.14
C LEU A 83 -48.94 -28.57 23.03
N PHE A 84 -49.61 -28.87 21.92
CA PHE A 84 -49.80 -27.94 20.81
C PHE A 84 -51.10 -28.26 20.06
N SER A 85 -52.06 -27.33 20.05
CA SER A 85 -53.24 -27.35 19.17
C SER A 85 -53.41 -25.95 18.56
N PRO A 86 -53.81 -25.82 17.29
CA PRO A 86 -53.18 -24.88 16.37
C PRO A 86 -53.80 -23.48 16.38
N GLY A 87 -52.98 -22.48 16.68
CA GLY A 87 -53.10 -21.14 16.11
C GLY A 87 -51.96 -20.92 15.12
N ASN A 88 -52.27 -20.75 13.84
CA ASN A 88 -51.30 -20.58 12.73
C ASN A 88 -50.24 -19.47 12.92
N TRP A 89 -50.37 -18.63 13.95
CA TRP A 89 -49.46 -17.53 14.22
C TRP A 89 -48.21 -17.97 15.00
N GLU A 90 -48.28 -18.98 15.87
CA GLU A 90 -47.16 -19.40 16.74
C GLU A 90 -46.00 -19.97 15.93
N ASN A 91 -46.28 -20.91 15.03
CA ASN A 91 -45.28 -21.49 14.13
C ASN A 91 -44.70 -20.43 13.18
N LYS A 92 -45.51 -19.46 12.73
CA LYS A 92 -45.03 -18.35 11.88
C LYS A 92 -44.06 -17.43 12.63
N VAL A 93 -44.36 -17.13 13.89
CA VAL A 93 -43.47 -16.31 14.74
C VAL A 93 -42.19 -17.08 15.07
N ALA A 94 -42.26 -18.36 15.44
CA ALA A 94 -41.08 -19.19 15.68
C ALA A 94 -40.17 -19.29 14.45
N ILE A 95 -40.75 -19.45 13.25
CA ILE A 95 -39.99 -19.40 11.98
C ILE A 95 -39.36 -18.01 11.79
N GLY A 96 -40.11 -16.93 12.01
CA GLY A 96 -39.60 -15.56 11.89
C GLY A 96 -38.41 -15.28 12.82
N ILE A 97 -38.50 -15.70 14.09
CA ILE A 97 -37.42 -15.59 15.07
C ILE A 97 -36.21 -16.42 14.62
N GLY A 98 -36.42 -17.67 14.21
CA GLY A 98 -35.37 -18.54 13.73
C GLY A 98 -34.61 -17.95 12.53
N VAL A 99 -35.33 -17.43 11.52
CA VAL A 99 -34.73 -16.76 10.36
C VAL A 99 -33.96 -15.51 10.77
N LEU A 100 -34.51 -14.68 11.66
CA LEU A 100 -33.84 -13.49 12.19
C LEU A 100 -32.49 -13.86 12.85
N LEU A 101 -32.46 -14.91 13.67
CA LEU A 101 -31.24 -15.35 14.34
C LEU A 101 -30.20 -15.92 13.37
N VAL A 102 -30.62 -16.60 12.29
CA VAL A 102 -29.70 -17.00 11.22
C VAL A 102 -29.07 -15.77 10.55
N ILE A 103 -29.88 -14.74 10.23
CA ILE A 103 -29.37 -13.49 9.64
C ILE A 103 -28.37 -12.81 10.58
N VAL A 104 -28.68 -12.75 11.88
CA VAL A 104 -27.78 -12.20 12.90
C VAL A 104 -26.47 -13.00 12.98
N ALA A 105 -26.54 -14.33 13.02
CA ALA A 105 -25.35 -15.17 13.06
C ALA A 105 -24.47 -14.97 11.81
N LEU A 106 -25.06 -14.93 10.61
CA LEU A 106 -24.35 -14.63 9.36
C LEU A 106 -23.71 -13.24 9.38
N SER A 107 -24.40 -12.24 9.96
CA SER A 107 -23.85 -10.90 10.15
C SER A 107 -22.62 -10.90 11.05
N ILE A 108 -22.64 -11.66 12.15
CA ILE A 108 -21.50 -11.82 13.07
C ILE A 108 -20.34 -12.49 12.35
N PHE A 109 -20.56 -13.59 11.62
CA PHE A 109 -19.50 -14.25 10.85
C PHE A 109 -18.89 -13.33 9.79
N GLY A 110 -19.71 -12.54 9.10
CA GLY A 110 -19.22 -11.52 8.16
C GLY A 110 -18.27 -10.51 8.81
N LYS A 111 -18.57 -10.06 10.04
CA LYS A 111 -17.68 -9.18 10.82
C LYS A 111 -16.41 -9.87 11.30
N VAL A 112 -16.48 -11.16 11.65
CA VAL A 112 -15.32 -11.95 12.08
C VAL A 112 -14.33 -12.19 10.93
N SER A 113 -14.82 -12.38 9.70
CA SER A 113 -14.00 -12.68 8.52
C SER A 113 -13.24 -11.49 7.93
N GLN A 114 -13.52 -10.25 8.34
CA GLN A 114 -12.80 -9.08 7.82
C GLN A 114 -11.33 -9.07 8.28
N PRO A 115 -10.34 -9.01 7.38
CA PRO A 115 -8.92 -8.96 7.79
C PRO A 115 -8.60 -7.67 8.56
N GLY A 116 -7.73 -7.76 9.57
CA GLY A 116 -7.25 -6.62 10.38
C GLY A 116 -7.61 -6.69 11.87
N ILE A 117 -6.97 -5.89 12.72
CA ILE A 117 -7.34 -5.76 14.14
C ILE A 117 -8.31 -4.56 14.22
N VAL A 118 -9.58 -4.78 14.56
CA VAL A 118 -10.49 -3.65 14.81
C VAL A 118 -10.11 -3.05 16.17
N PRO A 119 -9.67 -1.78 16.24
CA PRO A 119 -9.34 -1.17 17.51
C PRO A 119 -10.61 -1.03 18.34
N LEU A 120 -10.65 -1.71 19.49
CA LEU A 120 -11.75 -1.59 20.44
C LEU A 120 -11.70 -0.25 21.15
N ARG A 121 -12.85 0.40 21.31
CA ARG A 121 -12.94 1.64 22.07
C ARG A 121 -13.21 1.33 23.54
N TYR A 122 -12.32 1.79 24.42
CA TYR A 122 -12.43 1.60 25.88
C TYR A 122 -12.63 0.14 26.37
N PRO A 123 -11.81 -0.84 25.91
CA PRO A 123 -12.02 -2.27 26.25
C PRO A 123 -11.98 -2.57 27.75
N SER A 124 -11.21 -1.79 28.53
CA SER A 124 -11.12 -1.98 29.99
C SER A 124 -12.40 -1.60 30.73
N ILE A 125 -13.01 -0.47 30.37
CA ILE A 125 -14.29 -0.04 30.96
C ILE A 125 -15.38 -1.05 30.56
N ALA A 126 -15.38 -1.47 29.30
CA ALA A 126 -16.28 -2.49 28.80
C ALA A 126 -16.20 -3.79 29.62
N ALA A 127 -14.98 -4.30 29.86
CA ALA A 127 -14.77 -5.51 30.66
C ALA A 127 -15.34 -5.41 32.08
N ILE A 128 -15.23 -4.23 32.72
CA ILE A 128 -15.78 -3.99 34.06
C ILE A 128 -17.31 -4.05 34.03
N VAL A 129 -17.94 -3.31 33.10
CA VAL A 129 -19.40 -3.25 33.03
C VAL A 129 -19.97 -4.62 32.63
N VAL A 130 -19.35 -5.32 31.67
CA VAL A 130 -19.78 -6.68 31.28
C VAL A 130 -19.55 -7.67 32.42
N GLY A 131 -18.47 -7.54 33.20
CA GLY A 131 -18.27 -8.34 34.41
C GLY A 131 -19.37 -8.11 35.46
N PHE A 132 -19.84 -6.87 35.62
CA PHE A 132 -20.98 -6.56 36.47
C PHE A 132 -22.29 -7.13 35.93
N LEU A 133 -22.51 -7.10 34.60
CA LEU A 133 -23.67 -7.74 33.97
C LEU A 133 -23.64 -9.26 34.14
N ALA A 134 -22.48 -9.91 33.97
CA ALA A 134 -22.29 -11.33 34.23
C ALA A 134 -22.66 -11.69 35.67
N LEU A 135 -22.25 -10.85 36.63
CA LEU A 135 -22.63 -10.99 38.03
C LEU A 135 -24.15 -10.87 38.22
N CYS A 136 -24.79 -9.91 37.56
CA CYS A 136 -26.25 -9.77 37.61
C CYS A 136 -26.97 -11.02 37.06
N SER A 137 -26.51 -11.58 35.93
CA SER A 137 -27.04 -12.85 35.38
C SER A 137 -26.85 -14.03 36.33
N TYR A 138 -25.71 -14.11 37.04
CA TYR A 138 -25.49 -15.11 38.09
C TYR A 138 -26.52 -15.01 39.22
N LEU A 139 -26.86 -13.78 39.64
CA LEU A 139 -27.85 -13.56 40.69
C LEU A 139 -29.25 -13.93 40.26
N LEU A 140 -29.58 -13.63 39.02
CA LEU A 140 -30.85 -14.01 38.43
C LEU A 140 -30.99 -15.53 38.38
N TYR A 141 -29.96 -16.24 37.90
CA TYR A 141 -29.88 -17.71 37.98
C TYR A 141 -30.13 -18.24 39.40
N ARG A 142 -29.42 -17.67 40.40
CA ARG A 142 -29.54 -18.09 41.81
C ARG A 142 -30.94 -17.84 42.35
N PHE A 143 -31.53 -16.70 42.05
CA PHE A 143 -32.87 -16.32 42.45
C PHE A 143 -33.92 -17.28 41.86
N GLU A 144 -33.83 -17.57 40.56
CA GLU A 144 -34.76 -18.46 39.86
C GLU A 144 -34.69 -19.88 40.38
N VAL A 145 -33.49 -20.46 40.56
CA VAL A 145 -33.33 -21.81 41.09
C VAL A 145 -33.84 -21.92 42.54
N SER A 146 -33.67 -20.88 43.36
CA SER A 146 -34.21 -20.86 44.72
C SER A 146 -35.74 -20.91 44.71
N VAL A 147 -36.38 -20.02 43.96
CA VAL A 147 -37.84 -19.98 43.86
C VAL A 147 -38.38 -21.25 43.18
N ALA A 148 -37.64 -21.82 42.23
CA ALA A 148 -38.02 -23.05 41.54
C ALA A 148 -38.04 -24.25 42.49
N ARG A 149 -37.06 -24.34 43.41
CA ARG A 149 -37.04 -25.38 44.46
C ARG A 149 -38.16 -25.21 45.47
N GLU A 150 -38.47 -23.99 45.90
CA GLU A 150 -39.58 -23.70 46.81
C GLU A 150 -40.96 -23.99 46.20
N THR A 151 -41.10 -23.76 44.90
CA THR A 151 -42.40 -23.89 44.20
C THR A 151 -42.56 -25.19 43.41
N GLY A 152 -41.51 -26.02 43.35
CA GLY A 152 -41.48 -27.23 42.52
C GLY A 152 -41.62 -26.95 41.02
N SER A 153 -41.31 -25.73 40.56
CA SER A 153 -41.58 -25.28 39.19
C SER A 153 -40.47 -25.71 38.24
N THR A 154 -40.77 -26.67 37.35
CA THR A 154 -39.83 -27.13 36.32
C THR A 154 -39.51 -26.06 35.28
N SER A 155 -40.46 -25.18 34.97
CA SER A 155 -40.26 -24.07 34.02
C SER A 155 -39.28 -23.02 34.56
N LEU A 156 -39.34 -22.71 35.85
CA LEU A 156 -38.44 -21.72 36.46
C LEU A 156 -37.02 -22.30 36.65
N THR A 157 -36.89 -23.61 36.85
CA THR A 157 -35.58 -24.28 36.82
C THR A 157 -34.94 -24.18 35.43
N ALA A 158 -35.73 -24.33 34.36
CA ALA A 158 -35.23 -24.20 33.00
C ALA A 158 -34.75 -22.76 32.70
N ASP A 159 -35.52 -21.75 33.12
CA ASP A 159 -35.15 -20.33 33.00
C ASP A 159 -33.83 -20.02 33.73
N GLY A 160 -33.65 -20.60 34.93
CA GLY A 160 -32.38 -20.55 35.66
C GLY A 160 -31.18 -21.01 34.82
N HIS A 161 -31.30 -22.15 34.15
CA HIS A 161 -30.23 -22.65 33.29
C HIS A 161 -29.95 -21.76 32.06
N HIS A 162 -30.94 -20.98 31.59
CA HIS A 162 -30.70 -19.95 30.58
C HIS A 162 -29.90 -18.78 31.13
N ALA A 163 -30.27 -18.25 32.29
CA ALA A 163 -29.52 -17.19 32.97
C ALA A 163 -28.06 -17.60 33.30
N GLN A 164 -27.85 -18.88 33.59
CA GLN A 164 -26.52 -19.45 33.76
C GLN A 164 -25.70 -19.44 32.46
N SER A 165 -26.29 -19.83 31.34
CA SER A 165 -25.64 -19.83 30.02
C SER A 165 -25.24 -18.41 29.61
N ASP A 166 -26.12 -17.44 29.88
CA ASP A 166 -25.86 -16.02 29.68
C ASP A 166 -24.68 -15.50 30.52
N MET A 167 -24.55 -15.92 31.78
CA MET A 167 -23.39 -15.57 32.60
C MET A 167 -22.08 -16.09 32.00
N LEU A 168 -22.06 -17.33 31.51
CA LEU A 168 -20.85 -17.94 30.96
C LEU A 168 -20.41 -17.24 29.66
N THR A 169 -21.35 -16.84 28.82
CA THR A 169 -21.04 -16.06 27.61
C THR A 169 -20.54 -14.66 27.97
N SER A 170 -21.12 -13.99 28.97
CA SER A 170 -20.59 -12.71 29.48
C SER A 170 -19.14 -12.84 30.01
N VAL A 171 -18.84 -13.92 30.75
CA VAL A 171 -17.47 -14.17 31.25
C VAL A 171 -16.49 -14.39 30.09
N LEU A 172 -16.89 -15.11 29.05
CA LEU A 172 -16.09 -15.28 27.84
C LEU A 172 -15.78 -13.93 27.18
N VAL A 173 -16.76 -13.03 27.10
CA VAL A 173 -16.56 -11.67 26.57
C VAL A 173 -15.62 -10.86 27.44
N VAL A 174 -15.72 -10.92 28.77
CA VAL A 174 -14.77 -10.26 29.68
C VAL A 174 -13.34 -10.72 29.41
N ILE A 175 -13.12 -12.03 29.31
CA ILE A 175 -11.79 -12.59 29.02
C ILE A 175 -11.27 -12.07 27.67
N ALA A 176 -12.13 -12.05 26.65
CA ALA A 176 -11.77 -11.57 25.32
C ALA A 176 -11.39 -10.08 25.32
N LEU A 177 -12.17 -9.24 25.99
CA LEU A 177 -11.90 -7.80 26.14
C LEU A 177 -10.59 -7.55 26.90
N VAL A 178 -10.33 -8.31 27.97
CA VAL A 178 -9.09 -8.19 28.75
C VAL A 178 -7.87 -8.64 27.92
N ALA A 179 -8.01 -9.69 27.11
CA ALA A 179 -6.92 -10.16 26.26
C ALA A 179 -6.52 -9.16 25.16
N THR A 180 -7.46 -8.35 24.68
CA THR A 180 -7.15 -7.28 23.70
C THR A 180 -6.18 -6.24 24.24
N LYS A 181 -6.15 -6.03 25.57
CA LYS A 181 -5.20 -5.13 26.24
C LYS A 181 -3.75 -5.62 26.16
N VAL A 182 -3.55 -6.93 26.01
CA VAL A 182 -2.23 -7.58 25.86
C VAL A 182 -1.87 -7.75 24.37
N GLY A 183 -2.66 -7.19 23.46
CA GLY A 183 -2.46 -7.30 22.01
C GLY A 183 -2.99 -8.59 21.39
N LEU A 184 -3.72 -9.42 22.15
CA LEU A 184 -4.35 -10.62 21.63
C LEU A 184 -5.76 -10.30 21.11
N ALA A 185 -6.00 -10.50 19.82
CA ALA A 185 -7.30 -10.22 19.18
C ALA A 185 -8.37 -11.30 19.48
N LEU A 186 -8.60 -11.62 20.76
CA LEU A 186 -9.53 -12.68 21.17
C LEU A 186 -11.02 -12.31 21.01
N ASP A 187 -11.37 -11.02 20.88
CA ASP A 187 -12.76 -10.56 20.69
C ASP A 187 -13.43 -11.29 19.52
N ARG A 188 -12.74 -11.45 18.39
CA ARG A 188 -13.29 -12.14 17.22
C ARG A 188 -13.48 -13.63 17.42
N ILE A 189 -12.59 -14.27 18.18
CA ILE A 189 -12.69 -15.69 18.50
C ILE A 189 -13.89 -15.91 19.42
N ALA A 190 -14.07 -15.06 20.45
CA ALA A 190 -15.23 -15.09 21.30
C ALA A 190 -16.53 -14.83 20.52
N ALA A 191 -16.53 -13.85 19.60
CA ALA A 191 -17.66 -13.57 18.72
C ALA A 191 -18.00 -14.76 17.81
N ALA A 192 -17.01 -15.46 17.27
CA ALA A 192 -17.22 -16.66 16.45
C ALA A 192 -17.84 -17.79 17.28
N ILE A 193 -17.35 -18.01 18.50
CA ILE A 193 -17.89 -19.02 19.42
C ILE A 193 -19.36 -18.71 19.74
N ILE A 194 -19.68 -17.46 20.10
CA ILE A 194 -21.06 -17.03 20.39
C ILE A 194 -21.93 -17.09 19.13
N GLY A 195 -21.39 -16.72 17.96
CA GLY A 195 -22.08 -16.83 16.68
C GLY A 195 -22.46 -18.28 16.33
N ILE A 196 -21.59 -19.25 16.64
CA ILE A 196 -21.92 -20.68 16.49
C ILE A 196 -23.07 -21.07 17.43
N PHE A 197 -23.09 -20.58 18.67
CA PHE A 197 -24.21 -20.83 19.60
C PHE A 197 -25.52 -20.26 19.08
N ILE A 198 -25.54 -19.01 18.62
CA ILE A 198 -26.74 -18.36 18.06
C ILE A 198 -27.23 -19.14 16.84
N LEU A 199 -26.34 -19.51 15.92
CA LEU A 199 -26.70 -20.27 14.73
C LEU A 199 -27.28 -21.65 15.09
N SER A 200 -26.68 -22.32 16.07
CA SER A 200 -27.17 -23.62 16.53
C SER A 200 -28.56 -23.51 17.14
N SER A 201 -28.81 -22.49 17.99
CA SER A 201 -30.13 -22.25 18.57
C SER A 201 -31.16 -21.89 17.50
N ALA A 202 -30.77 -21.09 16.49
CA ALA A 202 -31.63 -20.71 15.38
C ALA A 202 -32.07 -21.92 14.54
N MET A 203 -31.12 -22.80 14.19
CA MET A 203 -31.42 -24.03 13.44
C MET A 203 -32.31 -24.98 14.23
N TYR A 204 -32.13 -25.07 15.55
CA TYR A 204 -32.98 -25.88 16.42
C TYR A 204 -34.44 -25.37 16.43
N ILE A 205 -34.64 -24.06 16.62
CA ILE A 205 -35.97 -23.43 16.62
C ILE A 205 -36.66 -23.62 15.26
N LEU A 206 -35.92 -23.43 14.15
CA LEU A 206 -36.44 -23.64 12.80
C LEU A 206 -36.85 -25.10 12.56
N ALA A 207 -36.00 -26.06 12.93
CA ALA A 207 -36.30 -27.49 12.77
C ALA A 207 -37.55 -27.88 13.56
N GLN A 208 -37.70 -27.37 14.79
CA GLN A 208 -38.88 -27.62 15.60
C GLN A 208 -40.15 -27.03 14.98
N ALA A 209 -40.09 -25.79 14.47
CA ALA A 209 -41.23 -25.14 13.85
C ALA A 209 -41.64 -25.82 12.53
N VAL A 210 -40.68 -26.26 11.72
CA VAL A 210 -40.93 -27.00 10.46
C VAL A 210 -41.55 -28.37 10.76
N ARG A 211 -41.07 -29.10 11.77
CA ARG A 211 -41.66 -30.38 12.19
C ARG A 211 -43.10 -30.19 12.68
N SER A 212 -43.35 -29.15 13.49
CA SER A 212 -44.69 -28.78 13.95
C SER A 212 -45.63 -28.47 12.77
N TYR A 213 -45.17 -27.68 11.80
CA TYR A 213 -45.94 -27.32 10.61
C TYR A 213 -46.21 -28.53 9.68
N SER A 214 -45.21 -29.38 9.46
CA SER A 214 -45.35 -30.59 8.65
C SER A 214 -46.30 -31.61 9.29
N ALA A 215 -46.28 -31.75 10.61
CA ALA A 215 -47.22 -32.60 11.34
C ALA A 215 -48.68 -32.10 11.21
N SER A 216 -48.87 -30.77 11.17
CA SER A 216 -50.19 -30.15 11.00
C SER A 216 -50.79 -30.34 9.59
N ILE A 217 -49.98 -30.54 8.55
CA ILE A 217 -50.45 -30.67 7.16
C ILE A 217 -50.80 -32.12 6.78
N LYS A 218 -50.06 -33.11 7.28
CA LYS A 218 -50.14 -34.49 6.73
C LYS A 218 -51.00 -35.48 7.49
N GLY A 219 -51.58 -35.12 8.65
CA GLY A 219 -52.59 -35.95 9.34
C GLY A 219 -52.20 -37.41 9.62
N ARG A 220 -50.91 -37.77 9.53
CA ARG A 220 -50.37 -39.11 9.85
C ARG A 220 -49.05 -38.94 10.57
N GLU A 221 -48.87 -39.71 11.65
CA GLU A 221 -47.59 -39.91 12.32
C GLU A 221 -46.58 -40.44 11.29
N PHE A 222 -45.73 -39.55 10.78
CA PHE A 222 -44.63 -39.97 9.92
C PHE A 222 -43.59 -40.66 10.82
N SER A 223 -43.52 -41.97 10.65
CA SER A 223 -42.60 -42.87 11.34
C SER A 223 -41.15 -42.41 11.19
N ARG A 224 -40.38 -42.69 12.25
CA ARG A 224 -38.93 -42.50 12.41
C ARG A 224 -38.15 -42.64 11.09
N GLY A 225 -37.43 -41.59 10.69
CA GLY A 225 -36.30 -41.72 9.77
C GLY A 225 -36.13 -40.61 8.74
N VAL A 226 -35.53 -39.49 9.15
CA VAL A 226 -34.68 -38.68 8.25
C VAL A 226 -33.43 -38.33 9.04
N ILE A 227 -32.33 -39.01 8.71
CA ILE A 227 -31.13 -39.17 9.55
C ILE A 227 -30.09 -38.04 9.35
N TYR A 228 -30.35 -37.06 8.47
CA TYR A 228 -29.34 -36.05 8.13
C TYR A 228 -29.29 -34.83 9.07
N GLU A 229 -30.39 -34.45 9.74
CA GLU A 229 -30.37 -33.30 10.68
C GLU A 229 -29.73 -33.63 12.03
N ASP A 230 -29.81 -34.90 12.45
CA ASP A 230 -29.34 -35.32 13.77
C ASP A 230 -27.81 -35.44 13.84
N ILE A 231 -27.08 -35.59 12.74
CA ILE A 231 -25.61 -35.80 12.76
C ILE A 231 -24.85 -34.51 13.08
N LEU A 232 -25.22 -33.39 12.43
CA LEU A 232 -24.60 -32.09 12.71
C LEU A 232 -24.98 -31.61 14.12
N PHE A 233 -26.24 -31.82 14.50
CA PHE A 233 -26.74 -31.57 15.86
C PHE A 233 -26.05 -32.45 16.90
N LEU A 234 -25.89 -33.76 16.67
CA LEU A 234 -25.16 -34.67 17.56
C LEU A 234 -23.67 -34.32 17.63
N LEU A 235 -23.01 -33.92 16.54
CA LEU A 235 -21.58 -33.58 16.55
C LEU A 235 -21.29 -32.31 17.33
N LEU A 236 -22.08 -31.25 17.14
CA LEU A 236 -21.92 -29.98 17.85
C LEU A 236 -22.49 -30.03 19.28
N PHE A 237 -23.65 -30.64 19.48
CA PHE A 237 -24.35 -30.64 20.78
C PHE A 237 -23.86 -31.73 21.72
N ARG A 238 -23.43 -32.91 21.25
CA ARG A 238 -22.93 -33.98 22.15
C ARG A 238 -21.56 -33.65 22.72
N THR A 239 -20.73 -32.91 21.99
CA THR A 239 -19.44 -32.40 22.47
C THR A 239 -19.66 -31.23 23.42
N TYR A 240 -20.49 -30.25 23.04
CA TYR A 240 -20.86 -29.12 23.89
C TYR A 240 -21.58 -29.53 25.18
N ALA A 241 -22.67 -30.29 25.10
CA ALA A 241 -23.42 -30.73 26.29
C ALA A 241 -22.62 -31.70 27.17
N LYS A 242 -21.57 -32.35 26.66
CA LYS A 242 -20.61 -33.10 27.50
C LYS A 242 -19.63 -32.16 28.19
N LEU A 243 -19.09 -31.17 27.48
CA LEU A 243 -18.18 -30.18 28.03
C LEU A 243 -18.86 -29.31 29.09
N ASP A 244 -20.06 -28.79 28.79
CA ASP A 244 -20.92 -28.03 29.69
C ASP A 244 -21.25 -28.84 30.96
N ARG A 245 -21.76 -30.08 30.82
CA ARG A 245 -22.00 -30.97 31.97
C ARG A 245 -20.72 -31.34 32.74
N ALA A 246 -19.57 -31.46 32.08
CA ALA A 246 -18.29 -31.80 32.72
C ALA A 246 -17.68 -30.62 33.48
N LEU A 247 -17.71 -29.42 32.89
CA LEU A 247 -17.38 -28.17 33.56
C LEU A 247 -18.32 -27.95 34.74
N TRP A 248 -19.61 -28.20 34.56
CA TRP A 248 -20.61 -27.95 35.58
C TRP A 248 -20.54 -28.92 36.75
N LYS A 249 -20.29 -30.21 36.51
CA LYS A 249 -20.00 -31.15 37.60
C LYS A 249 -18.80 -30.73 38.47
N ARG A 250 -17.83 -29.99 37.90
CA ARG A 250 -16.68 -29.45 38.65
C ARG A 250 -17.01 -28.12 39.35
N ILE A 251 -17.97 -27.36 38.84
CA ILE A 251 -18.39 -26.07 39.42
C ILE A 251 -19.46 -26.26 40.51
N GLU A 252 -20.36 -27.25 40.39
CA GLU A 252 -21.34 -27.62 41.44
C GLU A 252 -20.70 -28.25 42.69
N THR A 253 -19.49 -28.79 42.56
CA THR A 253 -18.72 -29.34 43.69
C THR A 253 -18.04 -28.26 44.53
N VAL A 254 -18.08 -26.99 44.12
CA VAL A 254 -17.43 -25.92 44.88
C VAL A 254 -18.33 -25.50 46.06
N PRO A 255 -17.91 -25.65 47.33
CA PRO A 255 -18.79 -25.57 48.51
C PRO A 255 -19.56 -24.25 48.69
N TRP A 256 -19.06 -23.13 48.16
CA TRP A 256 -19.74 -21.82 48.21
C TRP A 256 -20.87 -21.65 47.17
N LEU A 257 -20.97 -22.55 46.20
CA LEU A 257 -22.06 -22.60 45.22
C LEU A 257 -23.27 -23.43 45.70
N GLN A 258 -23.14 -24.27 46.73
CA GLN A 258 -24.26 -25.00 47.32
C GLN A 258 -25.04 -24.06 48.27
N GLY A 259 -26.34 -23.90 48.01
CA GLY A 259 -27.12 -22.74 48.44
C GLY A 259 -27.32 -22.60 49.97
N PRO A 260 -27.38 -21.36 50.50
CA PRO A 260 -27.69 -21.11 51.91
C PRO A 260 -29.19 -20.78 52.14
N PRO A 261 -29.69 -20.88 53.39
CA PRO A 261 -31.12 -20.73 53.74
C PRO A 261 -31.60 -19.26 53.82
N GLU A 262 -32.92 -19.06 53.92
CA GLU A 262 -33.66 -17.78 53.79
C GLU A 262 -33.13 -16.57 54.62
N SER A 263 -32.39 -16.80 55.71
CA SER A 263 -31.76 -15.74 56.52
C SER A 263 -30.50 -15.12 55.90
N MET A 264 -30.02 -15.67 54.77
CA MET A 264 -28.78 -15.30 54.11
C MET A 264 -28.94 -14.21 53.05
N ARG A 265 -30.15 -13.67 52.77
CA ARG A 265 -30.35 -12.60 51.76
C ARG A 265 -29.43 -11.39 51.99
N ARG A 266 -29.26 -10.95 53.24
CA ARG A 266 -28.43 -9.78 53.60
C ARG A 266 -26.93 -10.09 53.66
N LYS A 267 -26.54 -11.35 53.94
CA LYS A 267 -25.14 -11.79 53.98
C LYS A 267 -24.61 -12.14 52.58
N LEU A 268 -25.45 -12.73 51.72
CA LEU A 268 -25.16 -12.94 50.30
C LEU A 268 -25.01 -11.60 49.58
N THR A 269 -25.90 -10.63 49.78
CA THR A 269 -25.76 -9.30 49.15
C THR A 269 -24.49 -8.57 49.57
N MET A 270 -24.07 -8.69 50.84
CA MET A 270 -22.81 -8.10 51.32
C MET A 270 -21.57 -8.84 50.81
N ALA A 271 -21.62 -10.18 50.75
CA ALA A 271 -20.56 -10.98 50.15
C ALA A 271 -20.43 -10.72 48.63
N LEU A 272 -21.56 -10.53 47.95
CA LEU A 272 -21.64 -10.17 46.52
C LEU A 272 -21.14 -8.77 46.25
N LEU A 273 -21.48 -7.81 47.11
CA LEU A 273 -20.92 -6.47 47.04
C LEU A 273 -19.40 -6.52 47.26
N GLY A 274 -18.92 -7.33 48.21
CA GLY A 274 -17.50 -7.59 48.42
C GLY A 274 -16.81 -8.20 47.20
N VAL A 275 -17.41 -9.22 46.58
CA VAL A 275 -16.88 -9.85 45.35
C VAL A 275 -16.94 -8.91 44.15
N ALA A 276 -18.01 -8.12 44.00
CA ALA A 276 -18.14 -7.13 42.94
C ALA A 276 -17.10 -6.01 43.09
N ILE A 277 -16.91 -5.49 44.31
CA ILE A 277 -15.89 -4.49 44.62
C ILE A 277 -14.49 -5.08 44.43
N PHE A 278 -14.27 -6.34 44.82
CA PHE A 278 -13.01 -7.04 44.60
C PHE A 278 -12.71 -7.22 43.11
N LEU A 279 -13.68 -7.69 42.31
CA LEU A 279 -13.55 -7.81 40.86
C LEU A 279 -13.34 -6.45 40.20
N ALA A 280 -14.05 -5.41 40.65
CA ALA A 280 -13.87 -4.05 40.18
C ALA A 280 -12.48 -3.50 40.55
N GLY A 281 -11.96 -3.80 41.74
CA GLY A 281 -10.62 -3.43 42.19
C GLY A 281 -9.53 -4.16 41.40
N CYS A 282 -9.68 -5.46 41.17
CA CYS A 282 -8.78 -6.26 40.34
C CYS A 282 -8.79 -5.78 38.88
N ALA A 283 -9.96 -5.45 38.32
CA ALA A 283 -10.08 -4.91 36.98
C ALA A 283 -9.51 -3.49 36.88
N TYR A 284 -9.71 -2.66 37.90
CA TYR A 284 -9.08 -1.34 38.00
C TYR A 284 -7.56 -1.49 38.03
N ALA A 285 -7.00 -2.36 38.88
CA ALA A 285 -5.57 -2.66 38.88
C ALA A 285 -5.09 -3.14 37.50
N PHE A 286 -5.77 -4.11 36.88
CA PHE A 286 -5.40 -4.62 35.56
C PHE A 286 -5.49 -3.57 34.45
N SER A 287 -6.32 -2.52 34.63
CA SER A 287 -6.40 -1.39 33.70
C SER A 287 -5.10 -0.57 33.62
N GLY A 288 -4.14 -0.79 34.51
CA GLY A 288 -2.81 -0.20 34.45
C GLY A 288 -1.84 -0.87 33.46
N VAL A 289 -2.12 -2.10 33.01
CA VAL A 289 -1.24 -2.85 32.09
C VAL A 289 -1.36 -2.30 30.67
N TYR A 290 -0.27 -2.00 29.97
CA TYR A 290 -0.31 -1.52 28.59
C TYR A 290 0.88 -2.04 27.77
N LEU A 291 0.70 -2.06 26.45
CA LEU A 291 1.71 -2.50 25.51
C LEU A 291 2.24 -1.31 24.70
N VAL A 292 3.56 -1.19 24.68
CA VAL A 292 4.29 -0.31 23.76
C VAL A 292 4.74 -1.16 22.58
N GLN A 293 4.26 -0.83 21.38
CA GLN A 293 4.55 -1.58 20.17
C GLN A 293 6.02 -1.40 19.74
N PRO A 294 6.58 -2.32 18.93
CA PRO A 294 7.85 -2.08 18.25
C PRO A 294 7.79 -0.76 17.45
N GLY A 295 8.84 0.06 17.53
CA GLY A 295 8.88 1.40 16.94
C GLY A 295 8.23 2.52 17.77
N GLU A 296 7.34 2.19 18.71
CA GLU A 296 6.78 3.16 19.65
C GLU A 296 7.67 3.37 20.87
N ARG A 297 7.64 4.59 21.41
CA ARG A 297 8.10 4.87 22.77
C ARG A 297 7.00 5.58 23.55
N ALA A 298 7.08 5.47 24.88
CA ALA A 298 6.06 6.01 25.77
C ALA A 298 6.66 6.86 26.89
N ILE A 299 5.95 7.94 27.25
CA ILE A 299 6.22 8.75 28.44
C ILE A 299 5.00 8.63 29.35
N ILE A 300 5.25 8.32 30.62
CA ILE A 300 4.21 8.25 31.65
C ILE A 300 4.08 9.64 32.29
N GLU A 301 2.86 10.14 32.37
CA GLU A 301 2.50 11.32 33.14
C GLU A 301 1.89 10.88 34.47
N ARG A 302 2.32 11.45 35.59
CA ARG A 302 1.66 11.31 36.89
C ARG A 302 1.04 12.65 37.29
N PHE A 303 -0.30 12.69 37.41
CA PHE A 303 -1.06 13.93 37.61
C PHE A 303 -0.65 15.06 36.64
N GLY A 304 -0.37 14.69 35.38
CA GLY A 304 0.07 15.62 34.33
C GLY A 304 1.55 16.00 34.35
N LYS A 305 2.35 15.52 35.30
CA LYS A 305 3.81 15.69 35.29
C LYS A 305 4.49 14.48 34.63
N PRO A 306 5.33 14.66 33.60
CA PRO A 306 6.04 13.55 32.96
C PRO A 306 7.06 12.95 33.95
N LEU A 307 6.95 11.65 34.17
CA LEU A 307 7.94 10.83 34.87
C LEU A 307 8.99 10.41 33.86
N GLN A 308 10.27 10.65 34.17
CA GLN A 308 11.42 10.27 33.35
C GLN A 308 11.43 10.91 31.95
N PRO A 309 11.57 12.25 31.86
CA PRO A 309 11.63 12.96 30.58
C PRO A 309 12.80 12.51 29.69
N ASP A 310 13.92 12.11 30.30
CA ASP A 310 15.16 11.78 29.58
C ASP A 310 15.27 10.31 29.15
N SER A 311 14.35 9.44 29.61
CA SER A 311 14.40 7.99 29.32
C SER A 311 13.00 7.44 29.01
N PRO A 312 12.47 7.69 27.80
CA PRO A 312 11.17 7.16 27.39
C PRO A 312 11.19 5.64 27.34
N LEU A 313 10.07 5.02 27.73
CA LEU A 313 9.92 3.57 27.80
C LEU A 313 9.92 2.97 26.40
N GLY A 314 10.77 1.96 26.21
CA GLY A 314 10.87 1.20 24.96
C GLY A 314 9.76 0.15 24.78
N PRO A 315 9.81 -0.61 23.67
CA PRO A 315 8.81 -1.61 23.34
C PRO A 315 8.73 -2.72 24.39
N GLY A 316 7.51 -3.16 24.71
CA GLY A 316 7.29 -4.17 25.74
C GLY A 316 6.01 -3.96 26.54
N LEU A 317 5.73 -4.91 27.43
CA LEU A 317 4.60 -4.84 28.36
C LEU A 317 5.01 -4.02 29.59
N HIS A 318 4.26 -2.95 29.85
CA HIS A 318 4.51 -2.04 30.95
C HIS A 318 3.27 -1.90 31.83
N TYR A 319 3.47 -1.38 33.03
CA TYR A 319 2.38 -1.12 33.99
C TYR A 319 2.46 0.32 34.48
N HIS A 320 1.33 1.02 34.45
CA HIS A 320 1.16 2.34 35.08
C HIS A 320 -0.01 2.28 36.06
N TRP A 321 -0.07 3.23 36.99
CA TRP A 321 -1.22 3.36 37.87
C TRP A 321 -2.46 3.76 37.05
N PRO A 322 -3.60 3.09 37.24
CA PRO A 322 -4.83 3.41 36.52
C PRO A 322 -5.20 4.90 36.60
N TRP A 323 -5.90 5.38 35.57
CA TRP A 323 -6.46 6.73 35.55
C TRP A 323 -7.33 6.96 36.80
N PRO A 324 -7.21 8.09 37.53
CA PRO A 324 -6.61 9.37 37.12
C PRO A 324 -5.17 9.63 37.59
N ILE A 325 -4.50 8.64 38.20
CA ILE A 325 -3.18 8.86 38.82
C ILE A 325 -2.10 9.02 37.76
N GLU A 326 -2.04 8.09 36.80
CA GLU A 326 -1.09 8.13 35.69
C GLU A 326 -1.78 8.01 34.33
N ALA A 327 -1.18 8.65 33.33
CA ALA A 327 -1.58 8.59 31.92
C ALA A 327 -0.35 8.27 31.07
N VAL A 328 -0.55 7.60 29.93
CA VAL A 328 0.54 7.23 29.02
C VAL A 328 0.39 7.99 27.72
N LYS A 329 1.44 8.71 27.32
CA LYS A 329 1.59 9.30 25.99
C LYS A 329 2.53 8.44 25.17
N LYS A 330 2.07 7.95 24.02
CA LYS A 330 2.85 7.10 23.12
C LYS A 330 2.96 7.78 21.77
N ALA A 331 4.13 7.66 21.13
CA ALA A 331 4.28 8.02 19.73
C ALA A 331 5.24 7.05 19.04
N ASP A 332 5.01 6.86 17.74
CA ASP A 332 5.91 6.11 16.86
C ASP A 332 7.17 6.94 16.60
N VAL A 333 8.31 6.51 17.17
CA VAL A 333 9.58 7.24 17.10
C VAL A 333 10.42 6.76 15.92
N GLU A 334 10.33 5.47 15.57
CA GLU A 334 11.08 4.89 14.45
C GLU A 334 10.42 5.15 13.09
N GLY A 335 9.11 5.41 13.07
CA GLY A 335 8.37 5.73 11.85
C GLY A 335 8.79 7.05 11.19
N ILE A 336 9.06 6.96 9.88
CA ILE A 336 9.33 8.13 9.04
C ILE A 336 8.02 8.81 8.66
N ARG A 337 7.89 10.09 9.01
CA ARG A 337 6.73 10.91 8.64
C ARG A 337 7.04 11.71 7.39
N ARG A 338 6.03 11.87 6.54
CA ARG A 338 6.09 12.74 5.35
C ARG A 338 5.26 13.99 5.61
N LEU A 339 5.88 15.15 5.46
CA LEU A 339 5.21 16.44 5.39
C LEU A 339 5.26 16.95 3.96
N SER A 340 4.09 17.25 3.40
CA SER A 340 3.98 17.90 2.10
C SER A 340 3.89 19.41 2.30
N VAL A 341 4.87 20.12 1.75
CA VAL A 341 5.00 21.58 1.81
C VAL A 341 4.73 22.13 0.42
N GLY A 342 3.92 23.18 0.35
CA GLY A 342 3.62 23.81 -0.94
C GLY A 342 2.40 23.24 -1.67
N TYR A 343 1.77 22.18 -1.13
CA TYR A 343 0.51 21.67 -1.68
C TYR A 343 -0.37 20.92 -0.67
N LYS A 344 -1.67 20.82 -0.97
CA LYS A 344 -2.60 19.89 -0.27
C LYS A 344 -3.03 18.77 -1.21
N THR A 345 -2.68 17.54 -0.85
CA THR A 345 -3.12 16.34 -1.58
C THR A 345 -4.64 16.19 -1.49
N GLY A 346 -5.32 16.34 -2.62
CA GLY A 346 -6.64 15.74 -2.86
C GLY A 346 -6.46 14.38 -3.56
N ASP A 347 -7.47 13.53 -3.50
CA ASP A 347 -7.47 12.11 -3.90
C ASP A 347 -7.37 11.87 -5.43
N GLN A 348 -6.63 12.69 -6.19
CA GLN A 348 -6.53 12.56 -7.65
C GLN A 348 -5.15 12.02 -8.09
N LYS A 349 -5.16 10.75 -8.51
CA LYS A 349 -4.03 10.03 -9.13
C LYS A 349 -4.10 10.19 -10.67
N GLY A 350 -3.76 11.35 -11.21
CA GLY A 350 -3.61 11.61 -12.65
C GLY A 350 -2.15 11.78 -13.08
N LEU A 351 -1.87 11.74 -14.40
CA LEU A 351 -0.55 12.12 -14.94
C LEU A 351 -0.25 13.59 -14.63
N ILE A 352 0.98 13.88 -14.18
CA ILE A 352 1.44 15.23 -13.82
C ILE A 352 1.94 15.93 -15.09
N LEU A 353 1.12 16.84 -15.63
CA LEU A 353 1.46 17.71 -16.77
C LEU A 353 1.53 19.17 -16.31
N TRP A 354 2.64 19.88 -16.55
CA TRP A 354 2.89 21.24 -16.04
C TRP A 354 1.87 22.32 -16.48
N THR A 355 0.98 21.98 -17.42
CA THR A 355 -0.11 22.85 -17.92
C THR A 355 -1.40 22.78 -17.10
N ASN A 356 -1.51 21.88 -16.12
CA ASN A 356 -2.71 21.69 -15.29
C ASN A 356 -2.42 21.88 -13.80
N ILE A 357 -3.45 22.23 -13.02
CA ILE A 357 -3.38 22.28 -11.55
C ILE A 357 -3.37 20.85 -11.01
N HIS A 358 -2.35 20.45 -10.24
CA HIS A 358 -2.22 19.08 -9.71
C HIS A 358 -2.71 18.91 -8.29
N TYR A 359 -2.89 20.01 -7.53
CA TYR A 359 -3.27 19.95 -6.12
C TYR A 359 -4.47 20.85 -5.77
N LEU A 360 -5.18 20.52 -4.68
CA LEU A 360 -6.35 21.29 -4.23
C LEU A 360 -6.00 22.73 -3.84
N ARG A 361 -4.75 22.96 -3.42
CA ARG A 361 -4.11 24.26 -3.21
C ARG A 361 -2.62 24.10 -3.48
N GLU A 362 -2.06 24.99 -4.27
CA GLU A 362 -0.63 25.16 -4.50
C GLU A 362 -0.21 26.50 -3.88
N TYR A 363 0.93 26.53 -3.20
CA TYR A 363 1.46 27.77 -2.64
C TYR A 363 2.54 28.31 -3.57
N SER A 364 2.24 29.43 -4.23
CA SER A 364 3.21 30.12 -5.07
C SER A 364 4.24 30.88 -4.23
N VAL A 365 5.49 30.83 -4.67
CA VAL A 365 6.62 31.56 -4.09
C VAL A 365 7.12 32.56 -5.12
N ILE A 366 7.49 33.77 -4.66
CA ILE A 366 8.13 34.78 -5.50
C ILE A 366 9.63 34.53 -5.47
N THR A 367 10.25 34.42 -6.64
CA THR A 367 11.69 34.31 -6.81
C THR A 367 12.38 35.68 -6.65
N GLY A 368 13.69 35.72 -6.49
CA GLY A 368 14.42 36.97 -6.25
C GLY A 368 14.27 38.03 -7.34
N GLU A 369 13.92 37.61 -8.56
CA GLU A 369 13.72 38.48 -9.72
C GLU A 369 12.26 38.92 -9.91
N GLY A 370 11.33 38.40 -9.10
CA GLY A 370 9.90 38.74 -9.14
C GLY A 370 8.94 37.71 -9.76
N PRO A 371 9.33 36.79 -10.66
CA PRO A 371 8.42 35.75 -11.14
C PRO A 371 7.91 34.83 -10.03
N PHE A 372 6.64 34.41 -10.16
CA PHE A 372 6.01 33.41 -9.30
C PHE A 372 6.39 32.00 -9.75
N LEU A 373 6.54 31.11 -8.78
CA LEU A 373 6.86 29.70 -8.98
C LEU A 373 6.00 28.85 -8.04
N ASP A 374 5.33 27.86 -8.59
CA ASP A 374 4.61 26.85 -7.81
C ASP A 374 5.58 25.72 -7.48
N VAL A 375 5.72 25.46 -6.17
CA VAL A 375 6.74 24.55 -5.66
C VAL A 375 6.12 23.55 -4.70
N ALA A 376 6.31 22.28 -5.01
CA ALA A 376 5.92 21.15 -4.20
C ALA A 376 7.16 20.46 -3.63
N MET A 377 7.24 20.36 -2.31
CA MET A 377 8.37 19.76 -1.61
C MET A 377 7.86 18.77 -0.56
N ASN A 378 8.55 17.64 -0.42
CA ASN A 378 8.33 16.69 0.66
C ASN A 378 9.49 16.74 1.63
N VAL A 379 9.17 16.89 2.92
CA VAL A 379 10.13 16.80 4.01
C VAL A 379 9.85 15.49 4.72
N HIS A 380 10.81 14.57 4.77
CA HIS A 380 10.70 13.42 5.66
C HIS A 380 11.50 13.64 6.93
N TYR A 381 10.87 13.34 8.05
CA TYR A 381 11.44 13.54 9.38
C TYR A 381 11.05 12.39 10.30
N GLY A 382 11.92 12.14 11.27
CA GLY A 382 11.69 11.22 12.38
C GLY A 382 11.65 11.97 13.70
N ILE A 383 11.12 11.32 14.73
CA ILE A 383 11.19 11.85 16.10
C ILE A 383 12.53 11.38 16.69
N GLU A 384 13.37 12.31 17.11
CA GLU A 384 14.63 12.00 17.81
C GLU A 384 14.42 12.03 19.33
N ASP A 385 13.71 13.05 19.81
CA ASP A 385 13.42 13.27 21.22
C ASP A 385 11.90 13.37 21.43
N LEU A 386 11.33 12.30 21.98
CA LEU A 386 9.89 12.19 22.23
C LEU A 386 9.40 13.22 23.26
N TYR A 387 10.23 13.59 24.23
CA TYR A 387 9.83 14.55 25.26
C TYR A 387 9.67 15.93 24.65
N LYS A 388 10.67 16.39 23.90
CA LYS A 388 10.61 17.68 23.20
C LYS A 388 9.44 17.74 22.21
N TYR A 389 9.20 16.65 21.49
CA TYR A 389 8.08 16.55 20.55
C TYR A 389 6.72 16.72 21.23
N LEU A 390 6.50 16.11 22.39
CA LEU A 390 5.20 16.12 23.07
C LEU A 390 4.94 17.35 23.95
N TYR A 391 5.98 17.94 24.55
CA TYR A 391 5.82 18.94 25.61
C TYR A 391 6.36 20.33 25.29
N THR A 392 7.27 20.48 24.32
CA THR A 392 7.82 21.82 24.00
C THR A 392 6.80 22.66 23.22
N ASN A 393 6.12 22.05 22.23
CA ASN A 393 5.19 22.73 21.34
C ASN A 393 3.82 22.05 21.36
N ALA A 394 2.76 22.86 21.27
CA ALA A 394 1.39 22.35 21.26
C ALA A 394 1.06 21.54 19.99
N ASP A 395 1.67 21.91 18.86
CA ASP A 395 1.53 21.21 17.58
C ASP A 395 2.87 21.23 16.83
N PRO A 396 3.74 20.22 17.06
CA PRO A 396 5.05 20.15 16.41
C PRO A 396 4.94 19.98 14.90
N ASP A 397 3.95 19.22 14.42
CA ASP A 397 3.77 18.90 13.00
C ASP A 397 3.35 20.16 12.20
N ALA A 398 2.42 20.97 12.73
CA ALA A 398 2.06 22.24 12.11
C ALA A 398 3.18 23.29 12.21
N THR A 399 4.03 23.20 13.24
CA THR A 399 5.16 24.12 13.41
C THR A 399 6.26 23.83 12.41
N ILE A 400 6.62 22.55 12.22
CA ILE A 400 7.59 22.18 11.19
C ILE A 400 7.09 22.53 9.78
N GLU A 401 5.80 22.41 9.49
CA GLU A 401 5.22 22.85 8.21
C GLU A 401 5.49 24.34 7.94
N LYS A 402 5.22 25.19 8.94
CA LYS A 402 5.46 26.64 8.84
C LYS A 402 6.94 26.97 8.70
N ILE A 403 7.80 26.28 9.44
CA ILE A 403 9.26 26.45 9.35
C ILE A 403 9.73 26.05 7.95
N SER A 404 9.36 24.87 7.46
CA SER A 404 9.72 24.39 6.13
C SER A 404 9.23 25.32 5.04
N TYR A 405 7.99 25.82 5.12
CA TYR A 405 7.47 26.80 4.18
C TYR A 405 8.24 28.13 4.23
N HIS A 406 8.58 28.61 5.43
CA HIS A 406 9.37 29.83 5.59
C HIS A 406 10.78 29.68 5.01
N VAL A 407 11.46 28.56 5.28
CA VAL A 407 12.80 28.27 4.73
C VAL A 407 12.72 28.17 3.22
N LEU A 408 11.74 27.44 2.67
CA LEU A 408 11.52 27.32 1.23
C LEU A 408 11.33 28.71 0.59
N ARG A 409 10.42 29.52 1.14
CA ARG A 409 10.13 30.87 0.64
C ARG A 409 11.36 31.78 0.71
N GLY A 410 12.10 31.76 1.82
CA GLY A 410 13.30 32.57 1.97
C GLY A 410 14.43 32.15 1.03
N THR A 411 14.58 30.84 0.81
CA THR A 411 15.64 30.24 -0.01
C THR A 411 15.42 30.48 -1.51
N LEU A 412 14.17 30.41 -1.97
CA LEU A 412 13.80 30.70 -3.36
C LEU A 412 13.69 32.20 -3.63
N GLY A 413 13.25 32.98 -2.65
CA GLY A 413 13.13 34.44 -2.75
C GLY A 413 14.44 35.19 -2.92
N THR A 414 15.60 34.54 -2.74
CA THR A 414 16.92 35.13 -2.98
C THR A 414 17.60 34.60 -4.24
N ARG A 415 16.94 33.72 -5.01
CA ARG A 415 17.52 33.07 -6.18
C ARG A 415 16.87 33.51 -7.49
N PRO A 416 17.61 33.49 -8.60
CA PRO A 416 17.05 33.65 -9.94
C PRO A 416 16.03 32.55 -10.25
N PHE A 417 15.08 32.88 -11.12
CA PHE A 417 13.98 31.98 -11.46
C PHE A 417 14.48 30.64 -12.07
N PHE A 418 15.30 30.70 -13.14
CA PHE A 418 15.79 29.51 -13.84
C PHE A 418 16.73 28.64 -12.99
N SER A 419 17.54 29.25 -12.12
CA SER A 419 18.41 28.51 -11.18
C SER A 419 17.59 27.64 -10.23
N SER A 420 16.39 28.09 -9.86
CA SER A 420 15.47 27.36 -8.98
C SER A 420 14.83 26.13 -9.67
N MET A 421 14.77 26.11 -11.00
CA MET A 421 14.13 25.02 -11.76
C MET A 421 15.13 23.95 -12.25
N THR A 422 16.35 24.34 -12.63
CA THR A 422 17.17 23.56 -13.56
C THR A 422 18.44 22.92 -12.97
N ILE A 423 19.31 23.63 -12.23
CA ILE A 423 20.74 23.23 -12.17
C ILE A 423 21.22 22.65 -10.82
N GLU A 424 20.51 22.87 -9.71
CA GLU A 424 21.08 22.64 -8.37
C GLU A 424 20.08 22.08 -7.33
N ARG A 425 19.26 21.09 -7.73
CA ARG A 425 18.26 20.52 -6.80
C ARG A 425 18.90 19.87 -5.58
N ASP A 426 19.95 19.06 -5.75
CA ASP A 426 20.60 18.35 -4.63
C ASP A 426 21.28 19.30 -3.64
N THR A 427 21.99 20.32 -4.13
CA THR A 427 22.65 21.33 -3.28
C THR A 427 21.61 22.18 -2.54
N LEU A 428 20.52 22.52 -3.21
CA LEU A 428 19.42 23.30 -2.64
C LEU A 428 18.62 22.48 -1.63
N GLU A 429 18.37 21.20 -1.88
CA GLU A 429 17.75 20.26 -0.93
C GLU A 429 18.62 20.10 0.33
N THR A 430 19.94 19.96 0.17
CA THR A 430 20.88 19.87 1.30
C THR A 430 20.87 21.15 2.13
N LEU A 431 20.93 22.32 1.48
CA LEU A 431 20.88 23.62 2.17
C LEU A 431 19.56 23.81 2.93
N ILE A 432 18.43 23.47 2.30
CA ILE A 432 17.11 23.58 2.93
C ILE A 432 17.01 22.61 4.11
N LEU A 433 17.52 21.38 3.97
CA LEU A 433 17.55 20.40 5.06
C LEU A 433 18.30 20.95 6.27
N GLU A 434 19.50 21.49 6.07
CA GLU A 434 20.32 22.07 7.14
C GLU A 434 19.61 23.24 7.83
N GLU A 435 19.01 24.16 7.07
CA GLU A 435 18.33 25.33 7.63
C GLU A 435 17.01 24.95 8.32
N ILE A 436 16.26 23.97 7.80
CA ILE A 436 15.09 23.41 8.49
C ILE A 436 15.51 22.75 9.80
N GLN A 437 16.55 21.91 9.80
CA GLN A 437 17.04 21.24 11.01
C GLN A 437 17.46 22.27 12.07
N LYS A 438 18.26 23.26 11.67
CA LYS A 438 18.70 24.35 12.56
C LYS A 438 17.53 25.09 13.20
N ARG A 439 16.48 25.39 12.44
CA ARG A 439 15.28 26.05 12.99
C ARG A 439 14.42 25.11 13.84
N ALA A 440 14.31 23.84 13.46
CA ALA A 440 13.63 22.83 14.26
C ALA A 440 14.30 22.67 15.64
N ASP A 441 15.63 22.73 15.67
CA ASP A 441 16.43 22.69 16.90
C ASP A 441 16.29 23.96 17.74
N GLN A 442 16.25 25.14 17.12
CA GLN A 442 15.99 26.41 17.81
C GLN A 442 14.62 26.44 18.49
N HIS A 443 13.61 25.82 17.85
CA HIS A 443 12.27 25.66 18.43
C HIS A 443 12.15 24.42 19.33
N ALA A 444 13.25 23.68 19.53
CA ALA A 444 13.33 22.46 20.32
C ALA A 444 12.18 21.47 20.02
N LEU A 445 11.93 21.21 18.73
CA LEU A 445 10.87 20.31 18.28
C LEU A 445 11.15 18.83 18.56
N GLY A 446 12.41 18.46 18.81
CA GLY A 446 12.80 17.05 19.02
C GLY A 446 12.71 16.20 17.75
N LEU A 447 12.75 16.85 16.58
CA LEU A 447 12.63 16.22 15.27
C LEU A 447 14.00 16.14 14.58
N ARG A 448 14.24 15.03 13.89
CA ARG A 448 15.37 14.87 12.97
C ARG A 448 14.86 14.90 11.54
N ILE A 449 15.35 15.84 10.75
CA ILE A 449 15.08 15.88 9.31
C ILE A 449 15.97 14.85 8.62
N LEU A 450 15.36 13.93 7.89
CA LEU A 450 16.06 12.83 7.21
C LEU A 450 16.41 13.20 5.77
N ASN A 451 15.44 13.77 5.06
CA ASN A 451 15.63 14.26 3.70
C ASN A 451 14.59 15.34 3.37
N VAL A 452 14.93 16.13 2.36
CA VAL A 452 14.06 17.10 1.72
C VAL A 452 14.11 16.81 0.23
N CYS A 453 12.97 16.66 -0.43
CA CYS A 453 12.92 16.36 -1.85
C CYS A 453 11.91 17.27 -2.55
N PHE A 454 12.31 17.92 -3.64
CA PHE A 454 11.39 18.59 -4.54
C PHE A 454 10.60 17.56 -5.33
N ARG A 455 9.27 17.66 -5.26
CA ARG A 455 8.36 16.86 -6.07
C ARG A 455 8.12 17.53 -7.41
N ASP A 456 7.85 18.83 -7.40
CA ASP A 456 7.57 19.60 -8.61
C ASP A 456 7.93 21.08 -8.41
N VAL A 457 8.37 21.71 -9.49
CA VAL A 457 8.80 23.12 -9.53
C VAL A 457 8.46 23.64 -10.93
N HIS A 458 7.41 24.45 -11.04
CA HIS A 458 6.96 24.98 -12.33
C HIS A 458 6.39 26.39 -12.20
N PRO A 459 6.40 27.19 -13.28
CA PRO A 459 5.64 28.44 -13.30
C PRO A 459 4.14 28.15 -13.13
N PRO A 460 3.34 29.11 -12.63
CA PRO A 460 1.90 28.94 -12.53
C PRO A 460 1.27 28.54 -13.86
N ALA A 461 0.30 27.62 -13.81
CA ALA A 461 -0.33 27.07 -15.01
C ALA A 461 -0.91 28.15 -15.94
N GLN A 462 -1.29 29.32 -15.42
CA GLN A 462 -1.82 30.42 -16.23
C GLN A 462 -0.78 31.05 -17.17
N VAL A 463 0.52 30.94 -16.85
CA VAL A 463 1.62 31.55 -17.62
C VAL A 463 2.53 30.52 -18.28
N ALA A 464 2.21 29.23 -18.18
CA ALA A 464 3.02 28.14 -18.70
C ALA A 464 3.28 28.25 -20.23
N PHE A 465 2.26 28.59 -21.02
CA PHE A 465 2.40 28.72 -22.48
C PHE A 465 3.34 29.86 -22.88
N ALA A 466 3.21 31.03 -22.25
CA ALA A 466 4.11 32.16 -22.53
C ALA A 466 5.55 31.86 -22.09
N PHE A 467 5.72 31.01 -21.07
CA PHE A 467 7.03 30.57 -20.63
C PHE A 467 7.67 29.56 -21.59
N GLU A 468 6.89 28.63 -22.14
CA GLU A 468 7.34 27.71 -23.18
C GLU A 468 7.92 28.47 -24.39
N ASP A 469 7.26 29.54 -24.82
CA ASP A 469 7.77 30.42 -25.89
C ASP A 469 9.13 31.05 -25.55
N VAL A 470 9.32 31.51 -24.30
CA VAL A 470 10.60 32.11 -23.85
C VAL A 470 11.71 31.06 -23.80
N VAL A 471 11.41 29.86 -23.31
CA VAL A 471 12.37 28.75 -23.27
C VAL A 471 12.76 28.35 -24.69
N SER A 472 11.77 28.20 -25.60
CA SER A 472 12.03 27.92 -27.01
C SER A 472 12.91 28.98 -27.66
N ALA A 473 12.64 30.27 -27.41
CA ALA A 473 13.46 31.35 -27.95
C ALA A 473 14.90 31.36 -27.38
N GLN A 474 15.09 30.98 -26.12
CA GLN A 474 16.41 30.85 -25.51
C GLN A 474 17.18 29.65 -26.08
N GLU A 475 16.52 28.50 -26.28
CA GLU A 475 17.11 27.33 -26.94
C GLU A 475 17.51 27.64 -28.40
N ASP A 476 16.68 28.39 -29.12
CA ASP A 476 16.99 28.88 -30.46
C ASP A 476 18.21 29.81 -30.45
N TYR A 477 18.27 30.74 -29.48
CA TYR A 477 19.40 31.65 -29.31
C TYR A 477 20.72 30.90 -29.06
N GLU A 478 20.73 29.93 -28.15
CA GLU A 478 21.90 29.09 -27.88
C GLU A 478 22.28 28.26 -29.11
N THR A 479 21.28 27.75 -29.84
CA THR A 479 21.48 27.05 -31.11
C THR A 479 22.16 27.96 -32.13
N TYR A 480 21.74 29.22 -32.26
CA TYR A 480 22.39 30.18 -33.16
C TYR A 480 23.84 30.47 -32.76
N ILE A 481 24.14 30.61 -31.47
CA ILE A 481 25.51 30.77 -30.98
C ILE A 481 26.36 29.55 -31.36
N GLU A 482 25.86 28.34 -31.13
CA GLU A 482 26.60 27.12 -31.45
C GLU A 482 26.77 26.91 -32.96
N GLN A 483 25.79 27.30 -33.77
CA GLN A 483 25.93 27.32 -35.23
C GLN A 483 26.99 28.33 -35.68
N ALA A 484 27.00 29.55 -35.13
CA ALA A 484 28.01 30.56 -35.42
C ALA A 484 29.41 30.10 -34.99
N ASN A 485 29.52 29.47 -33.82
CA ASN A 485 30.75 28.87 -33.33
C ASN A 485 31.23 27.73 -34.23
N ARG A 486 30.32 26.86 -34.68
CA ARG A 486 30.62 25.78 -35.63
C ARG A 486 31.13 26.35 -36.95
N TYR A 487 30.46 27.37 -37.50
CA TYR A 487 30.88 28.05 -38.72
C TYR A 487 32.28 28.64 -38.58
N ARG A 488 32.56 29.34 -37.48
CA ARG A 488 33.90 29.88 -37.18
C ARG A 488 34.95 28.78 -37.07
N LYS A 489 34.62 27.67 -36.40
CA LYS A 489 35.51 26.51 -36.21
C LYS A 489 35.74 25.71 -37.50
N ASP A 490 34.87 25.83 -38.51
CA ASP A 490 35.06 25.22 -39.82
C ASP A 490 35.88 26.12 -40.77
N ILE A 491 35.47 27.39 -40.93
CA ILE A 491 36.07 28.31 -41.90
C ILE A 491 37.51 28.68 -41.54
N LEU A 492 37.80 29.00 -40.29
CA LEU A 492 39.12 29.52 -39.91
C LEU A 492 40.24 28.49 -40.08
N PRO A 493 40.11 27.23 -39.63
CA PRO A 493 41.11 26.19 -39.88
C PRO A 493 41.25 25.85 -41.36
N ARG A 494 40.14 25.81 -42.11
CA ARG A 494 40.16 25.52 -43.55
C ARG A 494 40.92 26.59 -44.33
N ALA A 495 40.61 27.86 -44.11
CA ALA A 495 41.33 28.98 -44.72
C ALA A 495 42.83 28.99 -44.35
N ARG A 496 43.17 28.64 -43.10
CA ARG A 496 44.58 28.48 -42.67
C ARG A 496 45.26 27.32 -43.39
N GLY A 497 44.57 26.19 -43.55
CA GLY A 497 45.07 25.03 -44.28
C GLY A 497 45.31 25.33 -45.76
N GLU A 498 44.39 26.05 -46.41
CA GLU A 498 44.53 26.51 -47.80
C GLU A 498 45.72 27.47 -47.95
N ALA A 499 45.85 28.46 -47.06
CA ALA A 499 46.97 29.40 -47.08
C ALA A 499 48.32 28.70 -46.85
N ALA A 500 48.39 27.77 -45.89
CA ALA A 500 49.58 26.98 -45.62
C ALA A 500 49.94 26.07 -46.82
N THR A 501 48.95 25.48 -47.46
CA THR A 501 49.14 24.66 -48.68
C THR A 501 49.71 25.52 -49.81
N ALA A 502 49.09 26.67 -50.11
CA ALA A 502 49.58 27.57 -51.15
C ALA A 502 51.03 28.03 -50.90
N LEU A 503 51.35 28.38 -49.65
CA LEU A 503 52.70 28.79 -49.26
C LEU A 503 53.71 27.64 -49.37
N SER A 504 53.33 26.45 -48.91
CA SER A 504 54.15 25.24 -49.02
C SER A 504 54.41 24.86 -50.47
N THR A 505 53.39 24.91 -51.35
CA THR A 505 53.54 24.65 -52.79
C THR A 505 54.47 25.68 -53.45
N ALA A 506 54.35 26.96 -53.10
CA ALA A 506 55.24 28.01 -53.62
C ALA A 506 56.69 27.82 -53.16
N GLN A 507 56.90 27.44 -51.90
CA GLN A 507 58.23 27.13 -51.36
C GLN A 507 58.82 25.88 -52.02
N ALA A 508 58.04 24.81 -52.16
CA ALA A 508 58.44 23.58 -52.84
C ALA A 508 58.85 23.88 -54.29
N TYR A 509 58.06 24.68 -55.02
CA TYR A 509 58.40 25.12 -56.38
C TYR A 509 59.71 25.91 -56.41
N ARG A 510 59.88 26.89 -55.50
CA ARG A 510 61.14 27.67 -55.40
C ARG A 510 62.34 26.75 -55.16
N HIS A 511 62.24 25.84 -54.20
CA HIS A 511 63.33 24.92 -53.87
C HIS A 511 63.64 23.98 -55.04
N ALA A 512 62.61 23.43 -55.70
CA ALA A 512 62.76 22.61 -56.89
C ALA A 512 63.44 23.39 -58.03
N ALA A 513 63.02 24.62 -58.30
CA ALA A 513 63.61 25.47 -59.34
C ALA A 513 65.08 25.80 -59.06
N ILE A 514 65.42 26.14 -57.82
CA ILE A 514 66.81 26.38 -57.40
C ILE A 514 67.64 25.10 -57.52
N ALA A 515 67.16 23.98 -56.96
CA ALA A 515 67.87 22.70 -57.01
C ALA A 515 68.09 22.22 -58.44
N GLN A 516 67.08 22.33 -59.31
CA GLN A 516 67.20 22.00 -60.73
C GLN A 516 68.20 22.92 -61.44
N SER A 517 68.18 24.23 -61.16
CA SER A 517 69.11 25.18 -61.75
C SER A 517 70.56 24.89 -61.32
N VAL A 518 70.78 24.65 -60.01
CA VAL A 518 72.10 24.26 -59.48
C VAL A 518 72.57 22.93 -60.08
N GLY A 519 71.68 21.93 -60.16
CA GLY A 519 71.97 20.65 -60.79
C GLY A 519 72.36 20.80 -62.27
N LYS A 520 71.62 21.62 -63.04
CA LYS A 520 71.95 21.94 -64.44
C LYS A 520 73.30 22.64 -64.56
N THR A 521 73.59 23.63 -63.71
CA THR A 521 74.89 24.33 -63.71
C THR A 521 76.04 23.39 -63.36
N GLN A 522 75.90 22.55 -62.34
CA GLN A 522 76.92 21.57 -61.96
C GLN A 522 77.17 20.55 -63.07
N SER A 523 76.10 20.04 -63.68
CA SER A 523 76.18 19.15 -64.84
C SER A 523 76.93 19.82 -66.01
N PHE A 524 76.59 21.07 -66.33
CA PHE A 524 77.28 21.84 -67.37
C PHE A 524 78.78 22.04 -67.07
N ILE A 525 79.14 22.40 -65.83
CA ILE A 525 80.55 22.57 -65.44
C ILE A 525 81.33 21.25 -65.55
N LEU A 526 80.73 20.12 -65.14
CA LEU A 526 81.37 18.82 -65.28
C LEU A 526 81.54 18.42 -66.76
N GLN A 527 80.53 18.68 -67.58
CA GLN A 527 80.60 18.47 -69.03
C GLN A 527 81.67 19.35 -69.68
N GLU A 528 81.73 20.64 -69.35
CA GLU A 528 82.75 21.58 -69.84
C GLU A 528 84.16 21.11 -69.47
N ARG A 529 84.36 20.65 -68.24
CA ARG A 529 85.66 20.09 -67.80
C ARG A 529 86.07 18.90 -68.65
N VAL A 530 85.18 17.94 -68.88
CA VAL A 530 85.46 16.75 -69.71
C VAL A 530 85.71 17.17 -71.17
N PHE A 531 84.89 18.09 -71.70
CA PHE A 531 85.03 18.65 -73.04
C PHE A 531 86.39 19.34 -73.24
N SER A 532 86.87 20.09 -72.25
CA SER A 532 88.18 20.77 -72.30
C SER A 532 89.36 19.78 -72.34
N GLN A 533 89.21 18.60 -71.74
CA GLN A 533 90.26 17.58 -71.69
C GLN A 533 90.26 16.68 -72.94
N ALA A 534 89.09 16.39 -73.52
CA ALA A 534 88.94 15.47 -74.64
C ALA A 534 87.81 15.90 -75.59
N ARG A 535 88.05 16.97 -76.36
CA ARG A 535 87.03 17.63 -77.20
C ARG A 535 86.41 16.74 -78.27
N GLU A 536 87.22 16.14 -79.15
CA GLU A 536 86.74 15.38 -80.32
C GLU A 536 85.91 14.13 -79.92
N LEU A 537 86.34 13.44 -78.86
CA LEU A 537 85.61 12.31 -78.27
C LEU A 537 84.29 12.75 -77.63
N THR A 538 84.27 13.91 -76.98
CA THR A 538 83.06 14.43 -76.31
C THR A 538 82.03 14.95 -77.33
N GLU A 539 82.46 15.67 -78.37
CA GLU A 539 81.57 16.13 -79.46
C GLU A 539 80.92 14.94 -80.19
N THR A 540 81.71 13.93 -80.54
CA THR A 540 81.21 12.72 -81.20
C THR A 540 80.21 11.98 -80.32
N ARG A 541 80.52 11.82 -79.01
CA ARG A 541 79.62 11.20 -78.05
C ARG A 541 78.32 12.00 -77.87
N MET A 542 78.38 13.32 -77.71
CA MET A 542 77.20 14.17 -77.56
C MET A 542 76.30 14.11 -78.80
N VAL A 543 76.87 14.08 -80.00
CA VAL A 543 76.10 13.91 -81.25
C VAL A 543 75.43 12.54 -81.27
N LEU A 544 76.14 11.46 -80.93
CA LEU A 544 75.58 10.12 -80.90
C LEU A 544 74.49 9.97 -79.82
N GLU A 545 74.70 10.51 -78.60
CA GLU A 545 73.69 10.52 -77.52
C GLU A 545 72.46 11.36 -77.90
N THR A 546 72.66 12.52 -78.54
CA THR A 546 71.54 13.36 -79.02
C THR A 546 70.76 12.64 -80.12
N VAL A 547 71.46 11.98 -81.06
CA VAL A 547 70.84 11.16 -82.10
C VAL A 547 70.12 9.96 -81.46
N GLU A 548 70.69 9.32 -80.45
CA GLU A 548 70.05 8.23 -79.70
C GLU A 548 68.79 8.70 -78.98
N GLU A 549 68.85 9.79 -78.20
CA GLU A 549 67.72 10.34 -77.45
C GLU A 549 66.61 10.84 -78.38
N THR A 550 66.95 11.62 -79.41
CA THR A 550 65.95 12.14 -80.37
C THR A 550 65.33 11.05 -81.24
N LEU A 551 66.09 10.01 -81.60
CA LEU A 551 65.55 8.88 -82.37
C LEU A 551 64.93 7.80 -81.47
N SER A 552 65.14 7.79 -80.14
CA SER A 552 64.73 6.72 -79.22
C SER A 552 63.23 6.40 -79.34
N ASP A 553 62.37 7.42 -79.36
CA ASP A 553 60.92 7.32 -79.44
C ASP A 553 60.35 7.31 -80.87
N ILE A 554 61.21 7.37 -81.90
CA ILE A 554 60.78 7.33 -83.30
C ILE A 554 60.80 5.87 -83.79
N PRO A 555 59.69 5.33 -84.34
CA PRO A 555 59.67 3.99 -84.92
C PRO A 555 60.60 3.94 -86.13
N LYS A 556 61.64 3.10 -86.04
CA LYS A 556 62.62 2.92 -87.12
C LYS A 556 62.17 1.81 -88.05
N TYR A 557 62.26 2.05 -89.35
CA TYR A 557 62.04 1.05 -90.39
C TYR A 557 63.36 0.78 -91.10
N VAL A 558 63.91 -0.42 -90.94
CA VAL A 558 65.11 -0.86 -91.66
C VAL A 558 64.65 -1.66 -92.87
N ILE A 559 64.93 -1.16 -94.07
CA ILE A 559 64.59 -1.82 -95.32
C ILE A 559 65.90 -2.35 -95.91
N ASP A 560 66.07 -3.67 -95.93
CA ASP A 560 67.19 -4.32 -96.62
C ASP A 560 66.90 -4.37 -98.12
N SER A 561 67.71 -3.65 -98.91
CA SER A 561 67.58 -3.57 -100.36
C SER A 561 68.69 -4.37 -101.05
N GLY A 562 68.80 -5.66 -100.72
CA GLY A 562 69.67 -6.63 -101.39
C GLY A 562 69.00 -8.00 -101.58
N ASN A 563 68.41 -8.21 -102.77
CA ASN A 563 67.91 -9.49 -103.31
C ASN A 563 66.64 -10.13 -102.70
N GLY A 564 65.48 -9.70 -103.22
CA GLY A 564 64.72 -10.60 -104.10
C GLY A 564 63.60 -11.48 -103.53
N GLU A 565 63.40 -11.63 -102.23
CA GLU A 565 62.20 -12.29 -101.68
C GLU A 565 61.70 -11.60 -100.40
N LYS A 566 60.44 -11.11 -100.46
CA LYS A 566 59.54 -10.61 -99.38
C LYS A 566 60.19 -9.95 -98.16
N PRO A 567 60.01 -8.62 -97.92
CA PRO A 567 60.51 -7.99 -96.71
C PRO A 567 59.76 -8.51 -95.48
N ASP A 568 60.47 -9.22 -94.60
CA ASP A 568 60.02 -9.51 -93.24
C ASP A 568 60.06 -8.20 -92.45
N LEU A 569 58.90 -7.73 -91.99
CA LEU A 569 58.80 -6.51 -91.19
C LEU A 569 59.08 -6.86 -89.72
N TRP A 570 60.29 -6.55 -89.24
CA TRP A 570 60.65 -6.75 -87.83
C TRP A 570 60.17 -5.54 -87.00
N PHE A 571 59.13 -5.73 -86.20
CA PHE A 571 58.70 -4.75 -85.20
C PHE A 571 59.54 -4.89 -83.93
N TYR A 572 60.45 -3.95 -83.68
CA TYR A 572 60.95 -3.74 -82.31
C TYR A 572 59.89 -2.96 -81.54
N LEU A 573 58.93 -3.67 -80.93
CA LEU A 573 58.19 -3.11 -79.81
C LEU A 573 59.20 -2.97 -78.67
N SER A 574 59.59 -1.74 -78.37
CA SER A 574 60.31 -1.45 -77.13
C SER A 574 59.47 -2.01 -75.98
N PRO A 575 60.00 -2.88 -75.10
CA PRO A 575 59.23 -3.38 -73.99
C PRO A 575 58.85 -2.18 -73.13
N ALA A 576 57.55 -2.07 -72.84
CA ALA A 576 57.02 -1.06 -71.94
C ALA A 576 57.90 -0.99 -70.69
N ALA A 577 58.60 0.13 -70.51
CA ALA A 577 59.27 0.45 -69.27
C ALA A 577 58.18 0.71 -68.23
N GLY A 578 57.71 -0.36 -67.61
CA GLY A 578 56.98 -0.33 -66.36
C GLY A 578 57.81 0.44 -65.34
N SER A 579 57.33 1.63 -65.00
CA SER A 579 57.75 2.35 -63.80
C SER A 579 57.26 1.57 -62.58
N ALA A 580 58.15 0.72 -62.06
CA ALA A 580 58.16 0.41 -60.64
C ALA A 580 58.86 1.57 -59.90
N SER A 581 58.07 2.47 -59.33
CA SER A 581 58.39 3.14 -58.06
C SER A 581 57.17 2.88 -57.16
N GLY A 582 57.31 2.06 -56.11
CA GLY A 582 58.04 2.45 -54.92
C GLY A 582 57.12 3.18 -53.93
N GLY A 583 55.87 2.71 -53.77
CA GLY A 583 54.94 3.16 -52.75
C GLY A 583 55.22 2.44 -51.42
N SER A 584 55.56 3.23 -50.42
CA SER A 584 55.77 2.88 -49.02
C SER A 584 54.61 2.05 -48.45
N ARG A 585 54.96 1.02 -47.69
CA ARG A 585 54.05 0.31 -46.78
C ARG A 585 53.54 1.28 -45.72
N GLU A 586 52.23 1.43 -45.61
CA GLU A 586 51.56 1.69 -44.35
C GLU A 586 50.49 0.62 -44.15
N VAL A 587 50.52 0.03 -42.97
CA VAL A 587 49.68 -1.07 -42.52
C VAL A 587 48.53 -0.46 -41.73
N GLU A 588 47.29 -0.73 -42.14
CA GLU A 588 46.14 -0.64 -41.25
C GLU A 588 45.32 -1.94 -41.32
N PRO A 589 44.90 -2.52 -40.18
CA PRO A 589 44.14 -3.75 -40.14
C PRO A 589 42.62 -3.49 -40.22
N THR A 590 41.94 -4.39 -40.93
CA THR A 590 40.57 -4.89 -40.71
C THR A 590 39.62 -4.11 -39.79
N GLN A 591 38.52 -3.62 -40.37
CA GLN A 591 37.21 -3.53 -39.72
C GLN A 591 36.13 -4.07 -40.66
N VAL A 592 35.13 -4.66 -40.03
CA VAL A 592 34.12 -5.59 -40.57
C VAL A 592 33.02 -4.84 -41.35
N HIS A 593 32.57 -5.42 -42.46
CA HIS A 593 31.24 -5.13 -43.00
C HIS A 593 30.41 -6.40 -43.11
N GLU A 594 29.37 -6.48 -42.26
CA GLU A 594 28.27 -7.42 -42.42
C GLU A 594 27.08 -6.70 -43.08
N LYS A 595 26.69 -7.22 -44.25
CA LYS A 595 25.36 -7.29 -44.88
C LYS A 595 24.54 -6.02 -45.13
N GLY A 596 24.12 -5.90 -46.40
CA GLY A 596 22.89 -5.22 -46.79
C GLY A 596 22.67 -5.11 -48.30
N LYS A 597 22.45 -6.23 -48.99
CA LYS A 597 22.10 -6.30 -50.42
C LYS A 597 20.79 -5.55 -50.72
N THR A 598 20.69 -4.96 -51.91
CA THR A 598 19.52 -5.15 -52.78
C THR A 598 19.96 -5.16 -54.24
N ARG A 599 19.53 -6.20 -54.95
CA ARG A 599 19.81 -6.50 -56.36
C ARG A 599 18.45 -6.76 -57.00
N ILE A 600 18.06 -5.93 -57.96
CA ILE A 600 16.99 -6.16 -58.94
C ILE A 600 17.51 -5.50 -60.23
N SER A 601 17.69 -6.11 -61.42
CA SER A 601 17.37 -7.41 -62.05
C SER A 601 16.39 -7.39 -63.23
N SER A 602 16.08 -6.23 -63.82
CA SER A 602 15.45 -6.16 -65.14
C SER A 602 15.76 -4.83 -65.85
N GLU A 603 15.64 -4.83 -67.18
CA GLU A 603 15.81 -3.62 -68.02
C GLU A 603 14.65 -2.62 -67.82
N GLU A 604 13.49 -3.09 -67.35
CA GLU A 604 12.32 -2.25 -67.02
C GLU A 604 12.54 -1.42 -65.73
N ASP A 605 13.26 -1.96 -64.73
CA ASP A 605 13.62 -1.20 -63.52
C ASP A 605 14.59 -0.04 -63.81
N LEU A 606 15.37 -0.16 -64.89
CA LEU A 606 16.33 0.86 -65.33
C LEU A 606 15.62 2.01 -66.05
N ILE A 607 14.55 1.71 -66.80
CA ILE A 607 13.71 2.72 -67.47
C ILE A 607 12.87 3.50 -66.44
N ASP A 608 12.32 2.82 -65.42
CA ASP A 608 11.55 3.49 -64.36
C ASP A 608 12.45 4.38 -63.46
N ALA A 609 13.72 3.99 -63.26
CA ALA A 609 14.70 4.81 -62.57
C ALA A 609 15.12 6.07 -63.36
N ILE A 610 15.23 5.97 -64.69
CA ILE A 610 15.59 7.11 -65.57
C ILE A 610 14.41 8.09 -65.69
N LEU A 611 13.17 7.60 -65.79
CA LEU A 611 11.97 8.45 -65.89
C LEU A 611 11.70 9.24 -64.60
N ARG A 612 11.98 8.65 -63.42
CA ARG A 612 11.90 9.37 -62.13
C ARG A 612 12.94 10.47 -61.98
N PHE A 613 14.07 10.39 -62.69
CA PHE A 613 15.10 11.43 -62.65
C PHE A 613 14.75 12.66 -63.50
N HIS A 614 13.84 12.54 -64.48
CA HIS A 614 13.50 13.66 -65.38
C HIS A 614 12.25 14.45 -64.98
N GLN A 615 11.35 13.90 -64.13
CA GLN A 615 10.11 14.59 -63.74
C GLN A 615 10.14 15.32 -62.38
N GLY A 616 11.29 15.35 -61.68
CA GLY A 616 11.40 15.99 -60.37
C GLY A 616 12.00 17.41 -60.36
N GLN A 617 12.31 17.99 -61.53
CA GLN A 617 12.80 19.37 -61.67
C GLN A 617 11.67 20.40 -61.92
N GLU A 618 10.40 20.02 -61.69
CA GLU A 618 9.34 20.99 -61.39
C GLU A 618 8.70 20.64 -60.05
N GLY A 619 8.88 21.53 -59.08
CA GLY A 619 8.41 21.38 -57.71
C GLY A 619 9.53 21.17 -56.69
N LYS A 620 10.30 22.24 -56.43
CA LYS A 620 10.86 22.56 -55.11
C LYS A 620 11.32 24.01 -55.07
#